data_AF-A0A8H3BP38-F1
#
_entry.id   AF-A0A8H3BP38-F1
#
_cell.length_a   1.000
_cell.length_b   1.000
_cell.length_c   1.000
_cell.angle_alpha   90.00
_cell.angle_beta   90.00
_cell.angle_gamma   90.00
#
_symmetry.space_group_name_H-M   'P 1'
#
loop_
_entity.id
_entity.type
_entity.pdbx_description
1 polymer ?
#
loop_
_entity_poly.entity_id
_entity_poly.type
_entity_poly.pdbx_seq_one_letter_code
_entity_poly.pdbx_strand_id
1 'polypeptide(L)' 'MTPLTPELCTPEDLSLMDFKLENNSYALLDDFMEDAKLMLDNCKLYNPESTVYHKTAIRMEKALQDIMKSVGVDYRL' A
#
# COMPACT_ATOMS: atom_id res chain seq x y z
N MET A 1 -0.33 18.78 15.14
CA MET A 1 -0.72 18.20 13.83
C MET A 1 0.53 18.13 13.00
N THR A 2 1.02 16.93 12.70
CA THR A 2 2.19 16.74 11.83
C THR A 2 1.81 17.24 10.44
N PRO A 3 2.64 18.06 9.76
CA PRO A 3 2.35 18.49 8.40
C PRO A 3 2.25 17.25 7.50
N LEU A 4 1.17 17.15 6.74
CA LEU A 4 1.01 16.11 5.73
C LEU A 4 2.08 16.37 4.64
N THR A 5 2.98 15.44 4.41
CA THR A 5 3.95 15.56 3.32
C THR A 5 3.21 15.45 1.98
N PRO A 6 3.76 15.97 0.87
CA PRO A 6 3.13 15.89 -0.45
C PRO A 6 2.73 14.47 -0.85
N GLU A 7 3.47 13.44 -0.42
CA GLU A 7 3.13 12.03 -0.68
C GLU A 7 1.83 11.59 0.01
N LEU A 8 1.50 12.16 1.18
CA LEU A 8 0.25 11.84 1.89
C LEU A 8 -1.00 12.41 1.17
N CYS A 9 -0.82 13.40 0.30
CA CYS A 9 -1.94 14.02 -0.42
C CYS A 9 -2.44 13.18 -1.61
N THR A 10 -1.78 12.08 -1.95
CA THR A 10 -2.22 11.20 -3.02
C THR A 10 -3.13 10.10 -2.42
N PRO A 11 -4.46 10.19 -2.59
CA PRO A 11 -5.34 9.14 -2.11
C PRO A 11 -5.11 7.88 -2.95
N GLU A 12 -4.86 6.77 -2.25
CA GLU A 12 -4.78 5.44 -2.85
C GLU A 12 -5.59 4.49 -1.97
N ASP A 13 -6.37 3.61 -2.60
CA ASP A 13 -7.17 2.60 -1.94
C ASP A 13 -7.38 1.39 -2.87
N LEU A 14 -7.83 0.27 -2.30
CA LEU A 14 -7.96 -0.97 -3.08
C LEU A 14 -8.92 -0.86 -4.26
N SER A 15 -9.94 0.00 -4.20
CA SER A 15 -10.90 0.20 -5.29
C SER A 15 -10.26 0.97 -6.45
N LEU A 16 -9.44 1.98 -6.14
CA LEU A 16 -8.67 2.69 -7.15
C LEU A 16 -7.59 1.78 -7.76
N MET A 17 -6.90 0.99 -6.94
CA MET A 17 -5.94 0.02 -7.43
C MET A 17 -6.57 -1.04 -8.33
N ASP A 18 -7.76 -1.54 -7.98
CA ASP A 18 -8.52 -2.49 -8.79
C ASP A 18 -8.91 -1.87 -10.14
N PHE A 19 -9.42 -0.63 -10.13
CA PHE A 19 -9.69 0.12 -11.35
C PHE A 19 -8.44 0.29 -12.24
N LYS A 20 -7.28 0.62 -11.65
CA LYS A 20 -6.01 0.75 -12.38
C LYS A 20 -5.59 -0.59 -13.00
N LEU A 21 -5.77 -1.70 -12.26
CA LEU A 21 -5.48 -3.05 -12.74
C LEU A 21 -6.37 -3.43 -13.93
N GLU A 22 -7.69 -3.25 -13.81
CA GLU A 22 -8.66 -3.55 -14.87
C GLU A 22 -8.41 -2.75 -16.15
N ASN A 23 -7.89 -1.52 -16.01
CA ASN A 23 -7.55 -0.65 -17.12
C ASN A 23 -6.10 -0.81 -17.63
N ASN A 24 -5.38 -1.85 -17.24
CA ASN A 24 -3.98 -2.11 -17.63
C ASN A 24 -3.03 -0.92 -17.34
N SER A 25 -3.27 -0.22 -16.22
CA SER A 25 -2.46 0.95 -15.82
C SER A 25 -1.14 0.56 -15.14
N TYR A 26 -0.97 -0.72 -14.80
CA TYR A 26 0.27 -1.28 -14.27
C TYR A 26 1.01 -2.01 -15.39
N ALA A 27 2.09 -1.42 -15.89
CA ALA A 27 2.92 -2.04 -16.92
C ALA A 27 3.84 -3.10 -16.29
N LEU A 28 4.26 -2.87 -15.05
CA LEU A 28 5.12 -3.73 -14.27
C LEU A 28 4.49 -4.01 -12.90
N LEU A 29 4.93 -5.11 -12.28
CA LEU A 29 4.60 -5.41 -10.89
C LEU A 29 5.03 -4.27 -9.95
N ASP A 30 6.15 -3.62 -10.23
CA ASP A 30 6.66 -2.51 -9.41
C ASP A 30 5.65 -1.35 -9.34
N ASP A 31 4.95 -1.04 -10.43
CA ASP A 31 3.92 0.02 -10.47
C ASP A 31 2.77 -0.29 -9.49
N PHE A 32 2.33 -1.55 -9.44
CA PHE A 32 1.29 -2.00 -8.51
C PHE A 32 1.78 -1.95 -7.05
N MET A 33 3.05 -2.31 -6.83
CA MET A 33 3.64 -2.35 -5.50
C MET A 33 3.89 -0.94 -4.94
N GLU A 34 4.20 0.04 -5.79
CA GLU A 34 4.30 1.45 -5.40
C GLU A 34 2.97 1.99 -4.84
N ASP A 35 1.85 1.69 -5.50
CA ASP A 35 0.53 2.08 -5.00
C ASP A 35 0.14 1.33 -3.71
N ALA A 36 0.43 0.02 -3.65
CA ALA A 36 0.19 -0.76 -2.44
C ALA A 36 0.96 -0.17 -1.25
N LYS A 37 2.22 0.21 -1.47
CA LYS A 37 3.07 0.87 -0.49
C LYS A 37 2.49 2.22 -0.08
N LEU A 38 2.13 3.05 -1.05
CA LEU A 38 1.55 4.38 -0.82
C LEU A 38 0.28 4.31 0.03
N MET A 39 -0.64 3.41 -0.29
CA MET A 39 -1.86 3.18 0.49
C MET A 39 -1.55 2.83 1.95
N LEU A 40 -0.65 1.87 2.16
CA LEU A 40 -0.30 1.38 3.50
C LEU A 40 0.47 2.43 4.30
N ASP A 41 1.40 3.16 3.68
CA ASP A 41 2.17 4.23 4.31
C ASP A 41 1.27 5.41 4.68
N ASN A 42 0.35 5.80 3.80
CA ASN A 42 -0.65 6.82 4.10
C ASN A 42 -1.53 6.43 5.30
N CYS A 43 -1.96 5.16 5.34
CA CYS A 43 -2.72 4.64 6.46
C CYS A 43 -1.92 4.68 7.77
N LYS A 44 -0.66 4.23 7.76
CA LYS A 44 0.22 4.24 8.94
C LYS A 44 0.57 5.65 9.42
N LEU A 45 0.76 6.59 8.50
CA LEU A 45 1.14 7.97 8.81
C LEU A 45 -0.04 8.79 9.36
N TYR A 46 -1.24 8.63 8.80
CA TYR A 46 -2.43 9.34 9.26
C TYR A 46 -2.99 8.77 10.57
N ASN A 47 -2.93 7.45 10.75
CA ASN A 47 -3.53 6.77 11.89
C ASN A 47 -2.49 6.42 12.96
N PRO A 48 -2.67 6.83 14.23
CA PRO A 48 -1.77 6.45 15.32
C PRO A 48 -1.63 4.93 15.50
N GLU A 49 -0.45 4.47 15.94
CA GLU A 49 -0.11 3.03 16.11
C GLU A 49 -1.08 2.25 17.01
N SER A 50 -1.74 2.94 17.95
CA SER A 50 -2.71 2.33 18.85
C SER A 50 -4.01 1.91 18.16
N THR A 51 -4.33 2.52 17.02
CA THR A 51 -5.60 2.31 16.30
C THR A 51 -5.65 0.97 15.57
N VAL A 52 -6.87 0.52 15.29
CA VAL A 52 -7.10 -0.67 14.47
C VAL A 52 -6.60 -0.47 13.03
N TYR A 53 -6.70 0.75 12.49
CA TYR A 53 -6.29 1.06 11.11
C TYR A 53 -4.79 0.86 10.91
N HIS A 54 -3.97 1.43 11.79
CA HIS A 54 -2.52 1.27 11.73
C HIS A 54 -2.11 -0.21 11.89
N LYS A 55 -2.71 -0.92 12.85
CA LYS A 55 -2.43 -2.35 13.06
C LYS A 55 -2.84 -3.21 11.86
N THR A 56 -3.94 -2.87 11.20
CA THR A 56 -4.40 -3.56 9.99
C THR A 56 -3.46 -3.31 8.82
N ALA A 57 -2.97 -2.08 8.63
CA ALA A 57 -1.98 -1.77 7.60
C ALA A 57 -0.71 -2.62 7.74
N ILE A 58 -0.17 -2.75 8.97
CA ILE A 58 0.98 -3.63 9.23
C ILE A 58 0.68 -5.09 8.86
N ARG A 59 -0.52 -5.58 9.18
CA ARG A 59 -0.93 -6.97 8.84
C ARG A 59 -1.06 -7.17 7.34
N MET A 60 -1.62 -6.19 6.63
CA MET A 60 -1.73 -6.22 5.17
C MET A 60 -0.36 -6.19 4.50
N GLU A 61 0.55 -5.34 4.98
CA GLU A 61 1.93 -5.28 4.49
C GLU A 61 2.64 -6.64 4.60
N LYS A 62 2.51 -7.29 5.76
CA LYS A 62 3.04 -8.64 5.97
C LYS A 62 2.39 -9.67 5.04
N ALA A 63 1.07 -9.65 4.91
CA ALA A 63 0.34 -10.57 4.05
C ALA A 63 0.76 -10.42 2.58
N LEU A 64 0.93 -9.19 2.11
CA LEU A 64 1.43 -8.91 0.76
C LEU A 64 2.85 -9.46 0.57
N GLN A 65 3.77 -9.23 1.51
CA GLN A 65 5.12 -9.81 1.46
C GLN A 65 5.10 -11.35 1.41
N ASP A 66 4.24 -11.98 2.20
CA ASP A 66 4.11 -13.44 2.23
C ASP A 66 3.53 -13.98 0.90
N ILE A 67 2.56 -13.28 0.30
CA ILE A 67 2.03 -13.58 -1.04
C ILE A 67 3.13 -13.48 -2.10
N MET A 68 3.90 -12.38 -2.12
CA MET A 68 4.97 -12.19 -3.09
C MET A 68 6.03 -13.29 -2.99
N LYS A 69 6.43 -13.65 -1.77
CA LYS A 69 7.37 -14.77 -1.56
C LYS A 69 6.83 -16.10 -2.05
N SER A 70 5.52 -16.35 -1.88
CA SER A 70 4.89 -17.59 -2.34
C SER A 70 4.93 -17.76 -3.86
N VAL A 71 5.00 -16.65 -4.61
CA VAL A 71 5.14 -16.66 -6.08
C VAL A 71 6.58 -16.50 -6.56
N GLY A 72 7.55 -16.61 -5.64
CA GLY A 72 8.98 -16.56 -5.96
C GLY A 72 9.55 -15.15 -6.12
N VAL A 73 8.85 -14.12 -5.63
CA VAL A 73 9.29 -12.73 -5.67
C VAL A 73 9.65 -12.26 -4.26
N ASP A 74 10.91 -11.90 -4.04
CA ASP A 74 11.33 -11.23 -2.79
C ASP A 74 11.17 -9.72 -2.95
N TYR A 75 9.99 -9.21 -2.64
CA TYR A 75 9.72 -7.77 -2.65
C TYR A 75 9.84 -7.19 -1.24
N ARG A 76 10.53 -6.05 -1.10
CA ARG A 76 10.70 -5.33 0.17
C ARG A 76 9.95 -4.00 0.09
N LEU A 77 8.84 -3.91 0.84
CA LEU A 77 8.06 -2.67 1.05
C LEU A 77 8.78 -1.69 1.98
#